data_AF-A0A519RQV3-F1
#
_entry.id   AF-A0A519RQV3-F1
#
_cell.length_a   1.000
_cell.length_b   1.000
_cell.length_c   1.000
_cell.angle_alpha   90.00
_cell.angle_beta   90.00
_cell.angle_gamma   90.00
#
_symmetry.space_group_name_H-M   'P 1'
#
loop_
_entity.id
_entity.type
_entity.pdbx_description
1 polymer ?
#
loop_
_entity_poly.entity_id
_entity_poly.type
_entity_poly.pdbx_seq_one_letter_code
_entity_poly.pdbx_strand_id
1 'polypeptide(L)'
;MLLKLLYTRGSLHNQPDGNGVAFSIKNRLDTVRLTSVQQVQLGAVTVPADHIRLDLGGGDVRRASALGAEGQAVDLPVGQALTFLLDTPAPAAQSRLRPPPSARQRHRCQIAPAAGAGPPPGPAYRAKT
;
A
#
# COMPACT_ATOMS: atom_id res chain seq x y z
N MET A 1 -7.46 -9.41 -21.85
CA MET A 1 -6.20 -9.02 -21.18
C MET A 1 -5.81 -10.10 -20.16
N LEU A 2 -4.84 -10.96 -20.50
CA LEU A 2 -4.44 -12.13 -19.70
C LEU A 2 -3.82 -11.77 -18.34
N LEU A 3 -3.00 -10.71 -18.32
CA LEU A 3 -2.30 -10.22 -17.13
C LEU A 3 -3.26 -9.81 -15.98
N LYS A 4 -4.47 -9.34 -16.31
CA LYS A 4 -5.50 -9.00 -15.31
C LYS A 4 -5.97 -10.22 -14.50
N LEU A 5 -5.89 -11.42 -15.07
CA LEU A 5 -6.27 -12.67 -14.41
C LEU A 5 -5.17 -13.18 -13.46
N LEU A 6 -3.92 -12.83 -13.76
CA LEU A 6 -2.75 -13.26 -12.99
C LEU A 6 -2.45 -12.33 -11.82
N TYR A 7 -2.88 -11.07 -11.88
CA TYR A 7 -2.62 -10.10 -10.83
C TYR A 7 -3.30 -10.47 -9.50
N THR A 8 -2.53 -10.47 -8.41
CA THR A 8 -3.08 -10.63 -7.05
C THR A 8 -3.44 -9.27 -6.49
N ARG A 9 -4.74 -9.01 -6.29
CA ARG A 9 -5.23 -7.73 -5.78
C ARG A 9 -4.61 -7.42 -4.41
N GLY A 10 -4.08 -6.21 -4.26
CA GLY A 10 -3.46 -5.76 -3.00
C GLY A 10 -2.07 -6.32 -2.76
N SER A 11 -1.46 -7.04 -3.72
CA SER A 11 -0.09 -7.52 -3.58
C SER A 11 0.96 -6.42 -3.74
N LEU A 12 0.60 -5.26 -4.30
CA LEU A 12 1.53 -4.15 -4.46
C LEU A 12 1.81 -3.50 -3.10
N HIS A 13 3.06 -3.57 -2.67
CA HIS A 13 3.55 -2.97 -1.44
C HIS A 13 4.96 -2.41 -1.62
N ASN A 14 5.37 -1.49 -0.74
CA ASN A 14 6.74 -0.99 -0.73
C ASN A 14 7.67 -2.05 -0.14
N GLN A 15 8.88 -2.18 -0.66
CA GLN A 15 9.90 -3.03 -0.06
C GLN A 15 10.31 -2.46 1.31
N PRO A 16 10.62 -3.32 2.30
CA PRO A 16 10.91 -2.89 3.67
C PRO A 16 12.11 -1.94 3.77
N ASP A 17 13.09 -2.07 2.88
CA ASP A 17 14.29 -1.22 2.85
C ASP A 17 14.06 0.14 2.16
N GLY A 18 12.83 0.42 1.70
CA GLY A 18 12.48 1.67 1.03
C GLY A 18 13.05 1.82 -0.39
N ASN A 19 13.76 0.81 -0.92
CA ASN A 19 14.44 0.87 -2.20
C ASN A 19 13.58 0.41 -3.41
N GLY A 20 12.25 0.49 -3.26
CA GLY A 20 11.33 0.22 -4.36
C GLY A 20 10.03 -0.44 -3.92
N VAL A 21 9.44 -1.21 -4.83
CA VAL A 21 8.14 -1.87 -4.64
C VAL A 21 8.21 -3.33 -5.00
N ALA A 22 7.26 -4.08 -4.45
CA ALA A 22 7.06 -5.48 -4.76
C ALA A 22 5.60 -5.73 -5.08
N PHE A 23 5.34 -6.65 -6.01
CA PHE A 23 3.99 -7.15 -6.30
C PHE A 23 4.07 -8.60 -6.75
N SER A 24 2.97 -9.33 -6.55
CA SER A 24 2.91 -10.74 -6.91
C SER A 24 1.82 -11.00 -7.94
N ILE A 25 2.14 -11.89 -8.88
CA ILE A 25 1.17 -12.52 -9.78
C ILE A 25 1.02 -13.98 -9.39
N LYS A 26 -0.19 -14.52 -9.50
CA LYS A 26 -0.48 -15.93 -9.28
C LYS A 26 -0.91 -16.55 -10.59
N ASN A 27 -0.30 -17.66 -10.98
CA ASN A 27 -0.78 -18.41 -12.13
C ASN A 27 -2.17 -18.98 -11.81
N ARG A 28 -3.17 -18.54 -12.57
CA ARG A 28 -4.56 -19.04 -12.52
C ARG A 28 -5.00 -19.64 -13.85
N LEU A 29 -4.05 -19.80 -14.77
CA LEU A 29 -4.23 -20.42 -16.07
C LEU A 29 -3.72 -21.87 -15.99
N ASP A 30 -3.48 -22.50 -17.13
CA ASP A 30 -2.73 -23.75 -17.22
C ASP A 30 -1.24 -23.57 -16.86
N THR A 31 -0.49 -24.68 -16.80
CA THR A 31 0.95 -24.64 -16.55
C THR A 31 1.64 -23.87 -17.67
N VAL A 32 2.27 -22.74 -17.32
CA VAL A 32 2.98 -21.88 -18.26
C VAL A 32 4.45 -21.82 -17.90
N ARG A 33 5.26 -21.42 -18.88
CA ARG A 33 6.70 -21.22 -18.73
C ARG A 33 7.02 -19.74 -18.96
N LEU A 34 7.59 -19.09 -17.95
CA LEU A 34 8.08 -17.72 -18.03
C LEU A 34 9.43 -17.72 -18.75
N THR A 35 9.45 -17.22 -19.98
CA THR A 35 10.64 -17.23 -20.83
C THR A 35 11.46 -15.95 -20.73
N SER A 36 10.83 -14.80 -20.50
CA SER A 36 11.52 -13.53 -20.37
C SER A 36 10.65 -12.48 -19.68
N VAL A 37 11.31 -11.48 -19.10
CA VAL A 37 10.68 -10.25 -18.62
C VAL A 37 11.48 -9.11 -19.21
N GLN A 38 10.82 -8.25 -20.01
CA GLN A 38 11.51 -7.14 -20.69
C GLN A 38 11.58 -5.89 -19.80
N GLN A 39 10.43 -5.49 -19.27
CA GLN A 39 10.27 -4.29 -18.45
C GLN A 39 8.97 -4.35 -17.65
N VAL A 40 8.90 -3.57 -16.58
CA VAL A 40 7.67 -3.30 -15.83
C VAL A 40 7.41 -1.80 -15.85
N GLN A 41 6.18 -1.41 -16.17
CA GLN A 41 5.77 -0.01 -16.19
C GLN A 41 4.80 0.27 -15.03
N LEU A 42 5.16 1.23 -14.18
CA LEU A 42 4.40 1.71 -13.04
C LEU A 42 4.03 3.19 -13.25
N GLY A 43 2.87 3.43 -13.85
CA GLY A 43 2.48 4.79 -14.23
C GLY A 43 3.48 5.38 -15.23
N ALA A 44 4.18 6.44 -14.82
CA ALA A 44 5.22 7.09 -15.64
C ALA A 44 6.63 6.47 -15.46
N VAL A 45 6.81 5.54 -14.52
CA VAL A 45 8.10 4.93 -14.22
C VAL A 45 8.25 3.63 -15.00
N THR A 46 9.31 3.52 -15.78
CA THR A 46 9.68 2.27 -16.49
C THR A 46 10.88 1.64 -15.79
N VAL A 47 10.75 0.36 -15.45
CA VAL A 47 11.77 -0.44 -14.77
C VAL A 47 12.31 -1.48 -15.76
N PRO A 48 13.59 -1.41 -16.16
CA PRO A 48 14.19 -2.42 -17.04
C PRO A 48 14.41 -3.74 -16.30
N ALA A 49 14.49 -4.86 -17.04
CA ALA A 49 14.73 -6.20 -16.48
C ALA A 49 15.92 -6.30 -15.52
N ASP A 50 16.99 -5.51 -15.73
CA ASP A 50 18.17 -5.50 -14.87
C ASP A 50 17.90 -5.02 -13.44
N HIS A 51 16.82 -4.26 -13.26
CA HIS A 51 16.36 -3.73 -11.98
C HIS A 51 15.17 -4.53 -11.40
N ILE A 52 14.95 -5.74 -11.92
CA ILE A 52 13.86 -6.61 -11.51
C ILE A 52 14.43 -7.92 -11.00
N ARG A 53 14.05 -8.29 -9.79
CA ARG A 53 14.29 -9.63 -9.24
C ARG A 53 12.95 -10.35 -9.11
N LEU A 54 13.00 -11.65 -9.32
CA LEU A 54 11.86 -12.54 -9.34
C LEU A 54 12.05 -13.56 -8.24
N ASP A 55 11.14 -13.56 -7.27
CA ASP A 55 11.05 -14.59 -6.25
C ASP A 55 10.00 -15.63 -6.69
N LEU A 56 10.47 -16.83 -6.97
CA LEU A 56 9.68 -17.97 -7.42
C LEU A 56 9.01 -18.72 -6.26
N GLY A 57 9.24 -18.27 -5.03
CA GLY A 57 8.89 -18.98 -3.80
C GLY A 57 10.00 -19.91 -3.33
N GLY A 58 9.96 -20.28 -2.04
CA GLY A 58 10.95 -21.21 -1.45
C GLY A 58 12.37 -20.64 -1.36
N GLY A 59 12.55 -19.34 -1.52
CA GLY A 59 13.87 -18.68 -1.48
C GLY A 59 14.62 -18.65 -2.82
N ASP A 60 14.01 -19.11 -3.91
CA ASP A 60 14.60 -19.00 -5.25
C ASP A 60 14.36 -17.61 -5.84
N VAL A 61 15.35 -16.73 -5.66
CA VAL A 61 15.32 -15.35 -6.19
C VAL A 61 16.31 -15.22 -7.34
N ARG A 62 15.82 -14.81 -8.51
CA ARG A 62 16.61 -14.65 -9.73
C ARG A 62 16.48 -13.25 -10.34
N ARG A 63 17.50 -12.81 -11.08
CA ARG A 63 17.38 -11.59 -11.88
C ARG A 63 16.50 -11.85 -13.10
N ALA A 64 15.60 -10.92 -13.40
CA ALA A 64 14.75 -11.02 -14.57
C ALA A 64 15.53 -10.99 -15.89
N SER A 65 16.65 -10.26 -15.95
CA SER A 65 17.53 -10.25 -17.14
C SER A 65 18.28 -11.55 -17.40
N ALA A 66 18.33 -12.47 -16.43
CA ALA A 66 18.85 -13.82 -16.65
C ALA A 66 17.83 -14.75 -17.32
N LEU A 67 16.54 -14.40 -17.32
CA LEU A 67 15.52 -15.17 -18.03
C LEU A 67 15.62 -14.93 -19.54
N GLY A 68 15.60 -16.01 -20.31
CA GLY A 68 15.69 -15.98 -21.77
C GLY A 68 17.13 -15.92 -22.30
N ALA A 69 18.11 -15.59 -21.46
CA ALA A 69 19.51 -15.86 -21.75
C ALA A 69 19.70 -17.40 -21.79
N GLU A 70 20.28 -17.90 -22.88
CA GLU A 70 20.62 -19.33 -23.05
C GLU A 70 19.42 -20.30 -22.95
N GLY A 71 18.19 -19.82 -23.19
CA GLY A 71 16.99 -20.65 -23.10
C GLY A 71 16.53 -20.95 -21.68
N GLN A 72 17.07 -20.26 -20.67
CA GLN A 72 16.59 -20.37 -19.30
C GLN A 72 15.16 -19.84 -19.19
N ALA A 73 14.24 -20.74 -18.90
CA ALA A 73 12.86 -20.43 -18.66
C ALA A 73 12.42 -21.06 -17.34
N VAL A 74 11.52 -20.39 -16.65
CA VAL A 74 11.03 -20.83 -15.34
C VAL A 74 9.64 -21.40 -15.51
N ASP A 75 9.42 -22.62 -15.04
CA ASP A 75 8.09 -23.19 -14.98
C ASP A 75 7.29 -22.49 -13.88
N LEU A 76 6.09 -22.04 -14.23
CA LEU A 76 5.13 -21.43 -13.32
C LEU A 76 3.87 -22.31 -13.31
N PRO A 77 3.83 -23.37 -12.49
CA PRO A 77 2.67 -24.24 -12.36
C PRO A 77 1.39 -23.49 -11.98
N VAL A 78 0.24 -24.08 -12.29
CA VAL A 78 -1.05 -23.55 -11.85
C VAL A 78 -1.08 -23.40 -10.34
N GLY A 79 -1.54 -22.24 -9.87
CA GLY A 79 -1.62 -21.93 -8.45
C GLY A 79 -0.33 -21.43 -7.81
N GLN A 80 0.80 -21.44 -8.51
CA GLN A 80 2.05 -20.84 -8.00
C GLN A 80 2.03 -19.32 -8.12
N ALA A 81 2.72 -18.66 -7.18
CA ALA A 81 2.86 -17.21 -7.16
C ALA A 81 4.31 -16.83 -7.46
N LEU A 82 4.46 -15.77 -8.25
CA LEU A 82 5.72 -15.14 -8.62
C LEU A 82 5.70 -13.71 -8.08
N THR A 83 6.70 -13.35 -7.28
CA THR A 83 6.83 -12.01 -6.74
C THR A 83 7.91 -11.24 -7.49
N PHE A 84 7.54 -10.06 -7.98
CA PHE A 84 8.42 -9.11 -8.62
C PHE A 84 8.92 -8.15 -7.55
N LEU A 85 10.24 -8.06 -7.41
CA LEU A 85 10.94 -7.10 -6.57
C LEU A 85 11.58 -6.07 -7.52
N LEU A 86 11.03 -4.86 -7.56
CA LEU A 86 11.49 -3.80 -8.46
C LEU A 86 12.35 -2.82 -7.69
N ASP A 87 13.60 -2.67 -8.12
CA ASP A 87 14.47 -1.59 -7.69
C ASP A 87 13.98 -0.32 -8.40
N THR A 88 13.23 0.52 -7.68
CA THR A 88 12.66 1.77 -8.20
C THR A 88 13.03 2.92 -7.28
N PRO A 89 13.34 4.11 -7.84
CA PRO A 89 13.35 5.32 -7.01
C PRO A 89 11.97 5.42 -6.36
N ALA A 90 11.94 5.61 -5.04
CA ALA A 90 10.74 5.51 -4.21
C ALA A 90 9.53 6.13 -4.94
N PRO A 91 8.50 5.34 -5.31
CA PRO A 91 7.34 5.91 -5.95
C PRO A 91 6.76 6.92 -4.98
N ALA A 92 6.64 8.18 -5.41
CA ALA A 92 6.10 9.25 -4.59
C ALA A 92 4.78 8.76 -4.00
N ALA A 93 4.79 8.49 -2.69
CA ALA A 93 3.68 7.87 -2.01
C ALA A 93 2.43 8.74 -2.22
N GLN A 94 1.55 8.32 -3.13
CA GLN A 94 0.22 8.90 -3.28
C GLN A 94 -0.70 8.35 -2.17
N SER A 95 -0.24 8.49 -0.92
CA SER A 95 -1.02 8.32 0.30
C SER A 95 -0.65 9.45 1.26
N ARG A 96 -0.79 10.69 0.78
CA ARG A 96 -1.06 11.84 1.63
C ARG A 96 -2.44 12.41 1.31
N LEU A 97 -3.46 11.59 1.48
CA LEU A 97 -4.70 12.12 2.07
C LEU A 97 -4.44 12.29 3.58
N ARG A 98 -3.54 13.21 3.92
CA ARG A 98 -3.58 13.87 5.22
C ARG A 98 -4.61 14.98 5.04
N PRO A 99 -5.82 14.88 5.61
CA PRO A 99 -6.67 16.07 5.68
C PRO A 99 -5.87 17.15 6.42
N PRO A 100 -5.91 18.42 5.95
CA PRO A 100 -5.27 19.50 6.68
C PRO A 100 -5.80 19.50 8.12
N PRO A 101 -4.96 19.72 9.14
CA PRO A 101 -5.49 20.00 10.47
C PRO A 101 -6.43 21.18 10.31
N SER A 102 -7.69 20.94 10.62
CA SER A 102 -8.74 21.93 10.56
C SER A 102 -8.24 23.16 11.31
N ALA A 103 -8.07 24.26 10.59
CA ALA A 103 -7.95 25.56 11.21
C ALA A 103 -9.27 25.79 11.97
N ARG A 104 -9.31 25.38 13.24
CA ARG A 104 -10.32 25.82 14.19
C ARG A 104 -10.01 27.27 14.53
N GLN A 105 -10.19 28.14 13.54
CA GLN A 105 -10.47 29.54 13.76
C GLN A 105 -11.93 29.61 14.20
N ARG A 106 -12.18 29.50 15.51
CA ARG A 106 -13.45 29.97 16.09
C ARG A 106 -13.12 30.98 17.16
N HIS A 107 -13.08 32.22 16.67
CA HIS A 107 -13.57 33.42 17.31
C HIS A 107 -13.60 33.41 18.83
N ARG A 108 -12.59 34.10 19.36
CA ARG A 108 -12.56 34.73 20.67
C ARG A 108 -13.75 35.70 20.77
N CYS A 109 -14.93 35.21 21.12
CA CYS A 109 -16.00 36.07 21.60
C CYS A 109 -15.65 36.49 23.03
N GLN A 110 -15.12 37.69 23.16
CA GLN A 110 -15.07 38.42 24.43
C GLN A 110 -16.50 38.77 24.80
N ILE A 111 -16.98 38.31 25.95
CA ILE A 111 -18.11 38.92 26.64
C ILE A 111 -17.66 39.11 28.09
N ALA A 112 -17.53 40.38 28.48
CA ALA A 112 -17.24 40.85 29.83
C ALA A 112 -18.49 40.73 30.74
N PRO A 113 -18.35 40.88 32.06
CA PRO A 113 -19.23 40.25 33.04
C PRO A 113 -20.52 41.04 33.30
N ALA A 114 -21.63 40.34 33.50
CA ALA A 114 -22.85 40.90 34.07
C ALA A 114 -23.01 40.40 35.51
N ALA A 115 -23.05 41.36 36.43
CA ALA A 115 -23.24 41.20 37.85
C ALA A 115 -24.63 40.65 38.22
N GLY A 116 -24.68 39.89 39.32
CA GLY A 116 -25.73 39.95 40.33
C GLY A 116 -27.10 39.33 40.00
N ALA A 117 -27.35 38.15 40.57
CA ALA A 117 -28.64 37.81 41.19
C ALA A 117 -28.47 36.57 42.07
N GLY A 118 -28.91 36.66 43.32
CA GLY A 118 -28.70 35.68 44.39
C GLY A 118 -29.40 34.33 44.18
N PRO A 119 -29.11 33.35 45.08
CA PRO A 119 -29.59 31.99 44.95
C PRO A 119 -31.09 31.87 45.27
N PRO A 120 -31.89 31.12 44.49
CA PRO A 120 -33.21 30.72 44.92
C PRO A 120 -33.11 29.57 45.95
N PRO A 121 -34.00 29.56 46.98
CA PRO A 121 -33.99 28.55 48.04
C PRO A 121 -34.42 27.17 47.54
N GLY A 122 -33.64 26.14 47.89
CA GLY A 122 -33.97 24.74 47.63
C GLY A 122 -35.03 24.19 48.61
N PRO A 123 -35.90 23.26 48.16
CA PRO A 123 -36.97 22.71 49.00
C PRO A 123 -36.44 21.73 50.06
N ALA A 124 -37.05 21.83 51.25
CA ALA A 124 -36.77 21.03 52.44
C ALA A 124 -37.00 19.53 52.22
N TYR A 125 -35.96 18.73 52.47
CA TYR A 125 -36.06 17.27 52.52
C TYR A 125 -36.61 16.86 53.90
N ARG A 126 -37.82 16.30 53.92
CA ARG A 126 -38.48 15.79 55.12
C ARG A 126 -38.02 14.35 55.38
N ALA A 127 -37.33 14.13 56.50
CA ALA A 127 -37.05 12.80 57.03
C ALA A 127 -38.37 12.07 57.33
N LYS A 128 -38.46 10.81 56.88
CA LYS A 128 -39.44 9.84 57.38
C LYS A 128 -38.68 8.71 58.05
N THR A 129 -39.19 8.43 59.23
CA THR A 129 -38.78 7.52 60.30
C THR A 129 -38.67 6.07 59.86
#